data_AF-A0A4Y5X0T1-F1
#
_entry.id   AF-A0A4Y5X0T1-F1
#
_cell.length_a   1.000
_cell.length_b   1.000
_cell.length_c   1.000
_cell.angle_alpha   90.00
_cell.angle_beta   90.00
_cell.angle_gamma   90.00
#
_symmetry.space_group_name_H-M   'P 1'
#
loop_
_entity.id
_entity.type
_entity.pdbx_description
1 polymer ?
#
loop_
_entity_poly.entity_id
_entity_poly.type
_entity_poly.pdbx_seq_one_letter_code
_entity_poly.pdbx_strand_id
1 'polypeptide(L)' 'VKLPSGAKKVLPSANRAMIGIVAGGGRIDKPILKAGRAYHKYRVKRNSWPKVRGVAMNPVEHPHGGGNHQHIGKASTVS' A
#
# COMPACT_ATOMS: atom_id res chain seq x y z
N VAL A 1 13.68 16.16 14.53
CA VAL A 1 12.29 16.39 14.06
C VAL A 1 11.49 15.09 14.15
N LYS A 2 10.20 15.14 14.55
CA LYS A 2 9.28 13.98 14.54
C LYS A 2 8.63 13.88 13.16
N LEU A 3 8.76 12.73 12.49
CA LEU A 3 8.20 12.48 11.16
C LEU A 3 6.69 12.14 11.25
N PRO A 4 5.94 12.21 10.13
CA PRO A 4 4.52 11.81 10.10
C PRO A 4 4.27 10.35 10.51
N SER A 5 5.28 9.48 10.36
CA SER A 5 5.26 8.09 10.85
C SER A 5 5.41 7.97 12.37
N GLY A 6 5.68 9.06 13.09
CA GLY A 6 5.95 9.10 14.53
C GLY A 6 7.43 8.95 14.90
N ALA A 7 8.28 8.47 13.99
CA ALA A 7 9.70 8.29 14.23
C ALA A 7 10.44 9.63 14.44
N LYS A 8 11.42 9.65 15.35
CA LYS A 8 12.29 10.81 15.57
C LYS A 8 13.54 10.68 14.68
N LYS A 9 13.89 11.75 13.95
CA LYS A 9 15.09 11.80 13.11
C LYS A 9 15.90 13.07 13.37
N VAL A 10 17.22 12.91 13.47
CA VAL A 10 18.20 14.01 13.52
C VAL A 10 18.52 14.43 12.09
N LEU A 11 18.48 15.72 11.82
CA LEU A 11 18.72 16.33 10.52
C LEU A 11 19.63 17.56 10.70
N PRO A 12 20.50 17.89 9.72
CA PRO A 12 21.27 19.12 9.75
C PRO A 12 20.38 20.37 9.81
N SER A 13 20.74 21.34 10.64
CA SER A 13 19.98 22.59 10.84
C SER A 13 19.99 23.53 9.63
N ALA A 14 20.92 23.36 8.69
CA ALA A 14 21.00 24.14 7.46
C ALA A 14 19.92 23.79 6.42
N ASN A 15 19.17 22.71 6.65
CA ASN A 15 18.10 22.28 5.75
C ASN A 15 16.89 23.22 5.81
N ARG A 16 16.17 23.33 4.69
CA ARG A 16 14.97 24.18 4.58
C ARG A 16 13.68 23.37 4.66
N ALA A 17 12.62 24.00 5.15
CA ALA A 17 11.27 23.46 5.16
C ALA A 17 10.24 24.58 5.02
N MET A 18 9.03 24.23 4.58
CA MET A 18 7.88 25.13 4.56
C MET A 18 7.17 25.09 5.92
N ILE A 19 6.65 26.24 6.37
CA ILE A 19 5.86 26.34 7.60
C ILE A 19 4.39 26.01 7.29
N GLY A 20 3.82 25.05 8.01
CA GLY A 20 2.39 24.72 7.92
C GLY A 20 2.11 23.24 7.63
N ILE A 21 0.85 22.95 7.31
CA ILE A 21 0.35 21.60 6.99
C ILE A 21 0.11 21.53 5.47
N VAL A 22 0.43 20.39 4.86
CA VAL A 22 0.13 20.14 3.44
C VAL A 22 -1.38 20.13 3.21
N ALA A 23 -1.85 20.90 2.22
CA ALA A 23 -3.27 20.98 1.88
C ALA A 23 -3.84 19.65 1.35
N GLY A 24 -5.18 19.52 1.34
CA GLY A 24 -5.86 18.31 0.86
C GLY A 24 -5.93 17.17 1.88
N GLY A 25 -5.85 17.50 3.18
CA GLY A 25 -6.12 16.57 4.29
C GLY A 25 -7.53 15.99 4.24
N GLY A 26 -7.77 14.88 4.96
CA GLY A 26 -9.07 14.20 5.00
C GLY A 26 -9.49 13.46 3.71
N ARG A 27 -8.65 13.48 2.67
CA ARG A 27 -8.94 12.82 1.38
C ARG A 27 -9.27 11.33 1.49
N ILE A 28 -8.79 10.64 2.53
CA ILE A 28 -9.01 9.21 2.75
C ILE A 28 -10.28 8.90 3.55
N ASP A 29 -10.92 9.91 4.15
CA ASP A 29 -12.13 9.73 4.98
C ASP A 29 -13.34 9.39 4.10
N LYS A 30 -13.34 9.88 2.86
CA LYS A 30 -14.35 9.50 1.86
C LYS A 30 -14.07 8.09 1.32
N PRO A 31 -14.99 7.12 1.50
CA PRO A 31 -14.79 5.79 0.96
C PRO A 31 -14.78 5.79 -0.57
N ILE A 32 -13.97 4.90 -1.16
CA ILE A 32 -13.89 4.74 -2.62
C ILE A 32 -15.21 4.18 -3.17
N LEU A 33 -15.93 3.35 -2.39
CA LEU A 33 -17.23 2.72 -2.66
C LEU A 33 -17.30 1.75 -3.86
N LYS A 34 -16.74 2.10 -5.02
CA LYS A 34 -16.89 1.32 -6.27
C LYS A 34 -15.53 1.04 -6.93
N ALA A 35 -15.42 -0.12 -7.58
CA ALA A 35 -14.23 -0.52 -8.33
C ALA A 35 -13.86 0.50 -9.44
N GLY A 36 -14.84 1.11 -10.12
CA GLY A 36 -14.56 2.13 -11.15
C GLY A 36 -13.83 3.38 -10.61
N ARG A 37 -14.10 3.80 -9.36
CA ARG A 37 -13.35 4.88 -8.71
C ARG A 37 -11.93 4.45 -8.37
N ALA A 38 -11.72 3.19 -7.97
CA ALA A 38 -10.38 2.64 -7.77
C ALA A 38 -9.61 2.57 -9.10
N TYR A 39 -10.24 2.12 -10.18
CA TYR A 39 -9.67 2.09 -11.53
C TYR A 39 -9.13 3.47 -11.93
N HIS A 40 -9.96 4.51 -11.88
CA HIS A 40 -9.51 5.86 -12.25
C HIS A 40 -8.43 6.41 -11.31
N LYS A 41 -8.45 6.05 -10.02
CA LYS A 41 -7.39 6.41 -9.05
C LYS A 41 -6.03 5.81 -9.44
N TYR A 42 -5.99 4.56 -9.90
CA TYR A 42 -4.73 3.90 -10.27
C TYR A 42 -4.30 4.18 -11.72
N ARG A 43 -5.25 4.46 -12.63
CA ARG A 43 -5.00 4.86 -14.03
C ARG A 43 -4.06 6.07 -14.13
N VAL A 44 -4.22 7.05 -13.25
CA VAL A 44 -3.38 8.28 -13.23
C VAL A 44 -2.09 8.14 -12.42
N LYS A 45 -1.74 6.92 -11.97
CA LYS A 45 -0.56 6.65 -11.15
C LYS A 45 0.36 5.62 -11.79
N ARG A 46 -0.06 4.34 -11.78
CA ARG A 46 0.69 3.21 -12.35
C ARG A 46 -0.20 1.96 -12.43
N ASN A 47 0.20 1.01 -13.27
CA ASN A 47 -0.44 -0.31 -13.35
C ASN A 47 -0.13 -1.16 -12.10
N SER A 48 -0.97 -1.04 -11.06
CA SER A 48 -0.83 -1.80 -9.80
C SER A 48 -2.17 -2.19 -9.18
N TRP A 49 -3.24 -2.07 -9.96
CA TRP A 49 -4.60 -2.45 -9.61
C TRP A 49 -5.29 -2.96 -10.90
N PRO A 50 -6.08 -4.05 -10.85
CA PRO A 50 -6.43 -4.86 -9.67
C PRO A 50 -5.27 -5.71 -9.14
N LYS A 51 -5.43 -6.29 -7.95
CA LYS A 51 -4.46 -7.21 -7.34
C LYS A 51 -5.08 -8.58 -7.18
N VAL A 52 -4.50 -9.59 -7.82
CA VAL A 52 -4.86 -11.00 -7.63
C VAL A 52 -4.19 -11.51 -6.35
N ARG A 53 -4.94 -12.21 -5.49
CA ARG A 53 -4.39 -12.81 -4.25
C ARG A 53 -3.48 -13.98 -4.62
N GLY A 54 -2.32 -14.10 -3.99
CA GLY A 54 -1.37 -15.18 -4.27
C GLY A 54 -1.93 -16.59 -4.09
N VAL A 55 -2.85 -16.79 -3.15
CA VAL A 55 -3.54 -18.08 -2.91
C VAL A 55 -4.49 -18.49 -4.04
N ALA A 56 -4.83 -17.56 -4.94
CA ALA A 56 -5.64 -17.83 -6.12
C ALA A 56 -4.79 -18.08 -7.38
N MET A 57 -3.47 -18.18 -7.24
CA MET A 57 -2.51 -18.45 -8.32
C MET A 57 -2.03 -19.91 -8.27
N ASN A 58 -1.34 -20.38 -9.31
CA ASN A 58 -0.67 -21.68 -9.26
C ASN A 58 0.62 -21.56 -8.43
N PRO A 59 1.19 -22.68 -7.96
CA PRO A 59 2.42 -22.64 -7.15
C PRO A 59 3.63 -22.10 -7.94
N VAL A 60 3.57 -22.07 -9.27
CA VAL A 60 4.65 -21.55 -10.12
C VAL A 60 4.70 -20.01 -10.13
N GLU A 61 3.57 -19.30 -9.96
CA GLU A 61 3.57 -17.83 -9.95
C GLU A 61 3.65 -17.22 -8.55
N HIS A 62 3.21 -17.94 -7.50
CA HIS A 62 3.21 -17.41 -6.14
C HIS A 62 3.58 -18.46 -5.09
N PRO A 63 4.40 -18.11 -4.08
CA PRO A 63 4.72 -19.00 -2.95
C PRO A 63 3.53 -19.50 -2.10
N HIS A 64 2.32 -18.98 -2.35
CA HIS A 64 1.09 -19.33 -1.65
C HIS A 64 0.08 -20.02 -2.59
N GLY A 65 0.44 -20.24 -3.86
CA GLY A 65 -0.44 -20.79 -4.87
C GLY A 65 -0.53 -22.32 -4.82
N GLY A 66 -1.55 -22.86 -5.46
CA GLY A 66 -1.81 -24.30 -5.55
C GLY A 66 -2.60 -24.91 -4.38
N GLY A 67 -2.66 -26.25 -4.39
CA GLY A 67 -3.46 -27.05 -3.46
C GLY A 67 -4.93 -27.17 -3.87
N ASN A 68 -5.60 -28.22 -3.36
CA ASN A 68 -7.01 -28.48 -3.67
C ASN A 68 -7.98 -27.49 -2.96
N HIS A 69 -7.49 -26.78 -1.95
CA HIS A 69 -8.21 -25.73 -1.22
C HIS A 69 -7.34 -24.47 -1.14
N GLN A 70 -7.95 -23.29 -1.23
CA GLN A 70 -7.22 -22.02 -1.09
C GLN A 70 -6.77 -21.80 0.36
N HIS A 71 -5.51 -22.08 0.65
CA HIS A 71 -4.85 -21.82 1.93
C HIS A 71 -3.35 -21.53 1.69
N ILE A 72 -2.68 -20.88 2.64
CA ILE A 72 -1.27 -20.47 2.49
C ILE A 72 -0.30 -21.67 2.66
N GLY A 73 -0.73 -22.71 3.37
CA GLY A 73 0.07 -23.90 3.69
C GLY A 73 1.07 -23.70 4.84
N LYS A 74 1.80 -22.58 4.87
CA LYS A 74 2.80 -22.22 5.90
C LYS A 74 2.50 -20.88 6.58
N ALA A 75 3.27 -20.54 7.63
CA ALA A 75 3.19 -19.22 8.25
C ALA A 75 3.49 -18.11 7.22
N SER A 76 2.66 -17.06 7.21
CA SER A 76 2.76 -15.95 6.24
C SER A 76 3.80 -14.89 6.62
N THR A 77 4.32 -14.93 7.84
CA THR A 77 5.43 -14.08 8.31
C THR A 77 6.76 -14.65 7.81
N VAL A 78 7.47 -13.88 7.00
CA VAL A 78 8.82 -14.21 6.51
C VAL A 78 9.87 -13.43 7.32
N SER A 79 11.05 -14.04 7.51
CA SER A 79 12.20 -13.44 8.21
C SER A 79 12.83 -12.29 7.44
#